data_AF-A0A7X3BZA4-F1
#
_entry.id   AF-A0A7X3BZA4-F1
#
_cell.length_a   1.000
_cell.length_b   1.000
_cell.length_c   1.000
_cell.angle_alpha   90.00
_cell.angle_beta   90.00
_cell.angle_gamma   90.00
#
_symmetry.space_group_name_H-M   'P 1'
#
loop_
_entity.id
_entity.type
_entity.pdbx_description
1 polymer ?
#
loop_
_entity_poly.entity_id
_entity_poly.type
_entity_poly.pdbx_seq_one_letter_code
_entity_poly.pdbx_strand_id
1 'polypeptide(L)' 'VFTTRPDTLFGATFTVLAPEHELVDAITSTEQAEAVADYKHQASLKSDLARTDLAKEKTGVWTGAYAINPVNGKEIPI' A
#
# COMPACT_ATOMS: atom_id res chain seq x y z
N VAL A 1 10.65 3.65 -0.61
CA VAL A 1 9.72 4.73 -1.03
C VAL A 1 10.54 5.84 -1.68
N PHE A 2 10.14 6.31 -2.86
CA PHE A 2 10.75 7.46 -3.55
C PHE A 2 9.75 8.63 -3.54
N THR A 3 10.22 9.85 -3.31
CA THR A 3 9.39 11.06 -3.37
C THR A 3 10.20 12.23 -3.93
N THR A 4 9.57 13.06 -4.75
CA THR A 4 10.13 14.35 -5.20
C THR A 4 9.80 15.50 -4.25
N ARG A 5 9.05 15.22 -3.17
CA ARG A 5 8.60 16.18 -2.16
C ARG A 5 9.00 15.70 -0.75
N PRO A 6 10.30 15.72 -0.40
CA PRO A 6 10.75 15.34 0.95
C PRO A 6 10.26 16.31 2.03
N ASP A 7 9.93 17.54 1.66
CA ASP A 7 9.37 18.57 2.54
C ASP A 7 8.03 18.16 3.19
N THR A 8 7.26 17.28 2.55
CA THR A 8 5.95 16.85 3.04
C THR A 8 6.00 15.63 3.97
N LEU A 9 7.19 15.10 4.28
CA LEU A 9 7.36 13.84 5.01
C LEU A 9 6.72 13.84 6.42
N PHE A 10 6.65 15.00 7.08
CA PHE A 10 5.95 15.15 8.36
C PHE A 10 4.44 14.85 8.27
N GLY A 11 3.83 15.07 7.11
CA GLY A 11 2.41 14.86 6.84
C GLY A 11 2.08 13.49 6.23
N ALA A 12 3.06 12.59 6.08
CA ALA A 12 2.79 11.24 5.64
C ALA A 12 1.99 10.47 6.71
N THR A 13 0.75 10.11 6.38
CA THR A 13 -0.21 9.47 7.30
C THR A 13 -0.46 8.00 7.01
N PHE A 14 -0.05 7.48 5.85
CA PHE A 14 -0.10 6.08 5.46
C PHE A 14 0.94 5.81 4.37
N THR A 15 1.30 4.55 4.17
CA THR A 15 2.10 4.09 3.04
C THR A 15 1.25 3.18 2.16
N VAL A 16 1.54 3.10 0.87
CA VAL A 16 0.88 2.15 -0.04
C VAL A 16 1.96 1.34 -0.73
N LEU A 17 1.79 0.03 -0.76
CA LEU A 17 2.65 -0.89 -1.50
C LEU A 17 1.95 -1.36 -2.78
N ALA A 18 2.75 -1.66 -3.79
CA ALA A 18 2.25 -2.36 -4.97
C ALA A 18 1.83 -3.79 -4.57
N PRO A 19 0.73 -4.35 -5.10
CA PRO A 19 0.26 -5.70 -4.75
C PRO A 19 1.31 -6.80 -4.96
N GLU A 20 2.23 -6.58 -5.90
CA GLU A 20 3.28 -7.51 -6.31
C GLU A 20 4.56 -7.36 -5.48
N HIS A 21 4.61 -6.38 -4.56
CA HIS A 21 5.79 -6.09 -3.76
C HIS A 21 6.03 -7.16 -2.69
N GLU A 22 7.27 -7.68 -2.61
CA GLU A 22 7.65 -8.79 -1.71
C GLU A 22 7.29 -8.54 -0.24
N LEU A 23 7.45 -7.31 0.23
CA LEU A 23 7.08 -6.92 1.60
C LEU A 23 5.60 -7.15 1.94
N VAL A 24 4.68 -7.12 0.97
CA VAL A 24 3.25 -7.38 1.25
C VAL A 24 3.09 -8.74 1.91
N ASP A 25 3.71 -9.78 1.33
CA ASP A 25 3.61 -11.14 1.88
C ASP A 25 4.35 -11.28 3.23
N ALA A 26 5.37 -10.47 3.47
CA ALA A 26 6.15 -10.52 4.70
C ALA A 26 5.48 -9.84 5.89
N ILE A 27 4.66 -8.81 5.67
CA ILE A 27 4.08 -7.97 6.74
C ILE A 27 2.60 -8.19 6.94
N THR A 28 1.91 -8.83 6.00
CA THR A 28 0.47 -9.06 6.12
C THR A 28 0.14 -9.90 7.35
N SER A 29 -0.77 -9.38 8.19
CA SER A 29 -1.23 -10.11 9.37
C SER A 29 -2.08 -11.31 8.98
N THR A 30 -2.13 -12.32 9.83
CA THR A 30 -2.95 -13.53 9.59
C THR A 30 -4.43 -13.19 9.33
N GLU A 31 -4.95 -12.18 10.02
CA GLU A 31 -6.33 -11.71 9.89
C GLU A 31 -6.61 -11.06 8.53
N GLN A 32 -5.58 -10.48 7.89
CA GLN A 32 -5.71 -9.81 6.59
C GLN A 32 -5.25 -10.69 5.42
N ALA A 33 -4.73 -11.89 5.67
CA ALA A 33 -4.13 -12.76 4.66
C ALA A 33 -5.08 -13.07 3.49
N GLU A 34 -6.34 -13.43 3.79
CA GLU A 34 -7.36 -13.73 2.77
C GLU A 34 -7.70 -12.50 1.92
N ALA A 35 -7.98 -11.36 2.59
CA ALA A 35 -8.34 -10.12 1.90
C ALA A 35 -7.20 -9.59 1.00
N VAL A 36 -5.95 -9.70 1.46
CA VAL A 36 -4.77 -9.30 0.69
C VAL A 36 -4.54 -10.24 -0.49
N ALA A 37 -4.67 -11.56 -0.30
CA ALA A 37 -4.52 -12.53 -1.38
C ALA A 37 -5.56 -12.34 -2.49
N ASP A 38 -6.82 -12.12 -2.12
CA ASP A 38 -7.90 -11.82 -3.05
C ASP A 38 -7.63 -10.53 -3.83
N TYR A 39 -7.18 -9.48 -3.13
CA TYR A 39 -6.84 -8.21 -3.76
C TYR A 39 -5.66 -8.34 -4.73
N LYS A 40 -4.62 -9.10 -4.37
CA LYS A 40 -3.48 -9.40 -5.25
C LYS A 40 -3.93 -10.12 -6.51
N HIS A 41 -4.81 -11.12 -6.39
CA HIS A 41 -5.36 -11.83 -7.54
C HIS A 41 -6.17 -10.87 -8.44
N GLN A 42 -7.10 -10.10 -7.87
CA GLN A 42 -7.87 -9.11 -8.63
C GLN A 42 -7.00 -8.05 -9.32
N ALA A 43 -5.93 -7.61 -8.66
CA ALA A 43 -4.98 -6.65 -9.21
C ALA A 43 -4.17 -7.24 -10.37
N SER A 44 -3.74 -8.50 -10.28
CA SER A 44 -3.00 -9.19 -11.35
C SER A 44 -3.80 -9.37 -12.64
N LEU A 45 -5.13 -9.43 -12.54
CA LEU A 45 -6.02 -9.54 -13.70
C LEU A 45 -6.22 -8.20 -14.42
N LYS A 46 -5.83 -7.08 -13.81
CA LYS A 46 -5.92 -5.75 -14.42
C LYS A 46 -4.65 -5.48 -15.23
N SER A 47 -4.81 -5.11 -16.50
CA SER A 47 -3.69 -4.63 -17.31
C SER A 47 -3.17 -3.29 -16.80
N ASP A 48 -1.90 -2.97 -17.06
CA ASP A 48 -1.30 -1.70 -16.66
C ASP A 48 -2.07 -0.49 -17.22
N LEU A 49 -2.60 -0.59 -18.44
CA LEU A 49 -3.45 0.43 -19.07
C LEU A 49 -4.76 0.64 -18.31
N ALA A 50 -5.30 -0.42 -17.71
CA ALA A 50 -6.48 -0.32 -16.86
C ALA A 50 -6.18 0.33 -15.50
N ARG A 51 -4.91 0.42 -15.07
CA ARG A 51 -4.49 1.04 -13.80
C ARG A 51 -4.21 2.54 -13.91
N THR A 52 -3.93 3.05 -15.11
CA THR A 52 -3.58 4.46 -15.37
C THR A 52 -4.77 5.39 -15.62
N ASP A 53 -5.99 4.86 -15.69
CA ASP A 53 -7.19 5.64 -15.95
C ASP A 53 -7.58 6.49 -14.73
N LEU A 54 -7.49 7.82 -14.86
CA LEU A 54 -7.73 8.80 -13.79
C LEU A 54 -9.16 8.76 -13.24
N ALA A 55 -10.12 8.21 -14.00
CA ALA A 55 -11.53 8.19 -13.64
C ALA A 55 -11.94 6.97 -12.78
N LYS A 56 -11.01 6.06 -12.45
CA LYS A 56 -11.32 4.84 -11.70
C LYS A 56 -11.35 5.09 -10.20
N GLU A 57 -12.29 4.39 -9.55
CA GLU A 57 -12.38 4.31 -8.10
C GLU A 57 -11.11 3.65 -7.56
N LYS A 58 -10.45 4.33 -6.61
CA LYS A 58 -9.24 3.81 -5.97
C LYS A 58 -9.65 2.72 -5.00
N THR A 59 -9.11 1.52 -5.20
CA THR A 59 -9.31 0.38 -4.29
C THR A 59 -8.00 0.04 -3.59
N GLY A 60 -8.08 -0.54 -2.40
CA GLY A 60 -6.93 -0.99 -1.62
C GLY A 60 -7.38 -1.80 -0.41
N VAL A 61 -6.46 -2.56 0.18
CA VAL A 61 -6.68 -3.37 1.38
C VAL A 61 -5.58 -3.05 2.38
N TRP A 62 -5.95 -2.87 3.65
CA TRP A 62 -4.99 -2.65 4.72
C TRP A 62 -4.26 -3.96 5.04
N THR A 63 -2.93 -3.89 5.17
CA THR A 63 -2.10 -5.09 5.37
C THR A 63 -2.18 -5.65 6.80
N GLY A 64 -2.67 -4.89 7.76
CA GLY A 64 -2.58 -5.22 9.19
C GLY A 64 -1.26 -4.78 9.82
N ALA A 65 -0.34 -4.21 9.04
CA ALA A 65 0.95 -3.72 9.50
C ALA A 65 1.00 -2.19 9.60
N TYR A 66 1.98 -1.72 10.37
CA TYR A 66 2.32 -0.32 10.52
C TYR A 66 3.79 -0.09 10.22
N ALA A 67 4.09 1.05 9.60
CA ALA A 67 5.44 1.60 9.51
C ALA A 67 5.60 2.72 10.54
N ILE A 68 6.85 3.00 10.91
CA ILE A 68 7.18 4.18 11.71
C ILE A 68 7.59 5.31 10.77
N ASN A 69 6.91 6.46 10.85
CA ASN A 69 7.37 7.66 10.17
C ASN A 69 8.69 8.11 10.82
N PRO A 70 9.81 8.12 10.07
CA PRO A 70 11.15 8.31 10.65
C PRO A 70 11.37 9.72 11.22
N VAL A 71 10.52 10.68 10.87
CA VAL A 71 10.69 12.08 11.26
C VAL A 71 9.99 12.41 12.58
N ASN A 72 8.82 11.80 12.82
CA ASN A 72 8.00 12.10 13.99
C ASN A 72 7.73 10.88 14.89
N GLY A 73 8.21 9.70 14.51
CA GLY A 73 8.07 8.45 15.27
C GLY A 73 6.65 7.87 15.31
N LYS A 74 5.69 8.44 14.56
CA LYS A 74 4.30 7.97 14.58
C LYS A 74 4.12 6.71 13.74
N GLU A 75 3.27 5.82 14.21
CA GLU A 75 2.78 4.68 13.44
C GLU A 75 1.87 5.15 12.31
N ILE A 76 2.13 4.65 11.10
CA ILE A 76 1.30 4.88 9.92
C ILE A 76 0.91 3.53 9.32
N PRO A 77 -0.37 3.30 8.97
CA PRO A 77 -0.81 2.06 8.35
C PRO A 77 -0.17 1.88 6.97
N ILE A 78 0.08 0.61 6.62
CA ILE A 78 0.60 0.17 5.31
C ILE A 78 -0.49 -0.54 4.52
#